data_AF-A0A382V658-F1
#
_entry.id   AF-A0A382V658-F1
#
_cell.length_a   1.000
_cell.length_b   1.000
_cell.length_c   1.000
_cell.angle_alpha   90.00
_cell.angle_beta   90.00
_cell.angle_gamma   90.00
#
_symmetry.space_group_name_H-M   'P 1'
#
loop_
_entity.id
_entity.type
_entity.pdbx_description
1 polymer ?
#
loop_
_entity_poly.entity_id
_entity_poly.type
_entity_poly.pdbx_seq_one_letter_code
_entity_poly.pdbx_strand_id
1 'polypeptide(L)' 'GSNITNGPAADHLDIVINGKGGMPAFKMLGDADLASVITYERRAFGNNGTVVQPSDVTSAR' A
#
# COMPACT_ATOMS: atom_id res chain seq x y z
N GLY A 1 -12.69 2.62 -9.21
CA GLY A 1 -11.48 2.38 -8.42
C GLY A 1 -11.14 0.89 -8.43
N SER A 2 -9.87 0.55 -8.23
CA SER A 2 -9.35 -0.83 -8.30
C SER A 2 -9.80 -1.66 -7.10
N ASN A 3 -10.00 -2.97 -7.28
CA ASN A 3 -10.34 -3.88 -6.16
C ASN A 3 -9.24 -3.92 -5.08
N ILE A 4 -7.98 -3.72 -5.48
CA ILE A 4 -6.83 -3.68 -4.54
C ILE A 4 -6.84 -2.40 -3.70
N THR A 5 -7.15 -1.25 -4.30
CA THR A 5 -7.16 0.02 -3.57
C THR A 5 -8.40 0.19 -2.70
N ASN A 6 -9.55 -0.37 -3.09
CA ASN A 6 -10.79 -0.29 -2.31
C ASN A 6 -11.03 -1.51 -1.40
N GLY A 7 -10.31 -2.62 -1.62
CA GLY A 7 -10.38 -3.86 -0.84
C GLY A 7 -9.49 -3.83 0.42
N PRO A 8 -9.10 -4.99 0.96
CA PRO A 8 -8.25 -5.07 2.14
C PRO A 8 -6.91 -4.34 1.96
N ALA A 9 -6.47 -3.64 3.00
CA ALA A 9 -5.17 -2.95 3.00
C ALA A 9 -4.01 -3.92 2.77
N ALA A 10 -4.06 -5.07 3.44
CA ALA A 10 -3.00 -6.07 3.45
C ALA A 10 -2.57 -6.51 2.05
N ASP A 11 -3.52 -6.76 1.14
CA ASP A 11 -3.22 -7.15 -0.24
C ASP A 11 -2.50 -6.04 -1.01
N HIS A 12 -2.85 -4.78 -0.72
CA HIS A 12 -2.18 -3.65 -1.34
C HIS A 12 -0.76 -3.45 -0.77
N LEU A 13 -0.59 -3.60 0.55
CA LEU A 13 0.72 -3.54 1.21
C LEU A 13 1.66 -4.63 0.70
N ASP A 14 1.17 -5.86 0.56
CA ASP A 14 1.98 -7.00 0.09
C ASP A 14 2.57 -6.74 -1.30
N ILE A 15 1.77 -6.16 -2.21
CA ILE A 15 2.24 -5.80 -3.55
C ILE A 15 3.33 -4.73 -3.51
N VAL A 16 3.23 -3.73 -2.63
CA VAL A 16 4.21 -2.64 -2.56
C VAL A 16 5.51 -3.10 -1.87
N ILE A 17 5.39 -3.95 -0.85
CA ILE A 17 6.52 -4.48 -0.07
C ILE A 17 7.26 -5.59 -0.81
N ASN A 18 6.54 -6.53 -1.42
CA ASN A 18 7.12 -7.71 -2.07
C ASN A 18 7.20 -7.58 -3.60
N GLY A 19 6.51 -6.60 -4.19
CA GLY A 19 6.40 -6.48 -5.64
C GLY A 19 5.37 -7.47 -6.20
N LYS A 20 4.96 -7.25 -7.45
CA LYS A 20 4.10 -8.19 -8.17
C LYS A 20 4.39 -8.16 -9.67
N GLY A 21 4.76 -9.30 -10.23
CA GLY A 21 5.11 -9.42 -11.65
C GLY A 21 6.35 -8.59 -11.98
N GLY A 22 6.20 -7.59 -12.86
CA GLY A 22 7.28 -6.66 -13.25
C GLY A 22 7.46 -5.45 -12.34
N MET A 23 6.64 -5.31 -11.29
CA MET A 23 6.74 -4.18 -10.34
C MET A 23 7.74 -4.52 -9.23
N PRO A 24 8.82 -3.75 -9.06
CA PRO A 24 9.85 -4.01 -8.06
C PRO A 24 9.33 -3.78 -6.63
N ALA A 25 9.92 -4.48 -5.67
CA ALA A 25 9.67 -4.31 -4.26
C ALA A 25 10.26 -2.98 -3.74
N PHE A 26 9.48 -2.17 -3.03
CA PHE A 26 9.90 -0.86 -2.52
C PHE A 26 10.51 -0.92 -1.11
N LYS A 27 11.34 -1.94 -0.83
CA LYS A 27 11.93 -2.19 0.51
C LYS A 27 12.88 -1.09 1.00
N MET A 28 13.33 -0.20 0.12
CA MET A 28 14.22 0.93 0.42
C MET A 28 13.52 2.10 1.12
N LEU A 29 12.19 2.18 1.03
CA LEU A 29 11.42 3.25 1.66
C LEU A 29 11.15 2.94 3.14
N GLY A 30 11.07 4.00 3.95
CA GLY A 30 10.64 3.88 5.35
C GLY A 30 9.15 3.52 5.45
N ASP A 31 8.77 2.91 6.56
CA ASP A 31 7.38 2.46 6.78
C ASP A 31 6.37 3.62 6.77
N ALA A 32 6.79 4.81 7.21
CA ALA A 32 5.97 6.02 7.17
C ALA A 32 5.74 6.54 5.74
N ASP A 33 6.78 6.52 4.91
CA ASP A 33 6.68 6.94 3.51
C ASP A 33 5.77 5.98 2.73
N LEU A 34 5.97 4.67 2.92
CA LEU A 34 5.11 3.63 2.37
C LEU A 34 3.64 3.80 2.77
N ALA A 35 3.37 4.01 4.07
CA ALA A 35 2.01 4.23 4.55
C ALA A 35 1.35 5.46 3.92
N SER A 36 2.12 6.54 3.74
CA SER A 36 1.62 7.78 3.14
C SER A 36 1.28 7.61 1.65
N VAL A 37 2.15 6.95 0.88
CA VAL A 37 1.96 6.70 -0.55
C VAL A 37 0.77 5.76 -0.77
N ILE A 38 0.70 4.66 -0.01
CA ILE A 38 -0.41 3.70 -0.11
C ILE A 38 -1.74 4.35 0.28
N THR A 39 -1.76 5.18 1.32
CA THR A 39 -2.95 5.94 1.70
C THR A 39 -3.37 6.90 0.58
N TYR A 40 -2.41 7.61 -0.01
CA TYR A 40 -2.68 8.49 -1.14
C TYR A 40 -3.29 7.72 -2.32
N GLU A 41 -2.69 6.60 -2.74
CA GLU A 41 -3.23 5.78 -3.84
C GLU A 41 -4.65 5.25 -3.55
N ARG A 42 -4.94 4.93 -2.28
CA ARG A 42 -6.26 4.41 -1.86
C ARG A 42 -7.32 5.49 -1.69
N ARG A 43 -6.95 6.77 -1.58
CA ARG A 43 -7.90 7.90 -1.49
C ARG A 43 -7.91 8.81 -2.73
N ALA A 44 -6.88 8.71 -3.56
CA ALA A 44 -6.77 9.41 -4.84
C ALA A 44 -7.43 8.60 -5.96
N PHE A 45 -7.50 9.20 -7.15
CA PHE A 45 -8.01 8.55 -8.36
C PHE A 45 -9.46 8.03 -8.24
N GLY A 46 -10.27 8.66 -7.38
CA GLY A 46 -11.65 8.23 -7.11
C GLY A 46 -11.77 6.94 -6.30
N ASN A 47 -10.70 6.54 -5.60
CA ASN A 47 -10.71 5.43 -4.65
C ASN A 47 -11.20 5.90 -3.27
N ASN A 48 -11.87 5.01 -2.54
CA ASN A 48 -12.41 5.23 -1.19
C ASN A 48 -11.89 4.17 -0.21
N GLY A 49 -10.65 3.73 -0.39
CA GLY A 49 -10.01 2.73 0.46
C GLY A 49 -9.73 3.22 1.88
N THR A 50 -9.34 2.29 2.74
CA THR A 50 -8.96 2.60 4.12
C THR A 50 -7.59 3.28 4.19
N VAL A 51 -7.40 4.11 5.22
CA VAL A 51 -6.09 4.69 5.53
C VAL A 51 -5.17 3.58 6.04
N VAL A 52 -3.90 3.63 5.63
CA VAL A 52 -2.86 2.71 6.07
C VAL A 52 -1.96 3.43 7.06
N GLN A 53 -1.69 2.80 8.21
CA GLN A 53 -0.79 3.31 9.22
C GLN A 53 0.62 2.73 9.04
N PRO A 54 1.68 3.42 9.52
CA PRO A 54 3.04 2.88 9.49
C PRO A 54 3.15 1.51 10.19
N SER A 55 2.38 1.30 11.27
CA SER A 55 2.31 0.02 11.99
C SER A 55 1.80 -1.13 11.12
N ASP A 56 0.90 -0.85 10.18
CA ASP A 56 0.38 -1.85 9.25
C ASP A 56 1.47 -2.27 8.25
N VAL A 57 2.32 -1.31 7.85
CA VAL A 57 3.49 -1.55 6.98
C VAL A 57 4.55 -2.38 7.69
N THR A 58 4.87 -2.03 8.94
CA THR A 58 5.79 -2.82 9.76
C THR A 58 5.27 -4.25 9.96
N SER A 59 3.97 -4.43 10.13
CA SER A 59 3.35 -5.76 10.31
C SER A 59 3.33 -6.60 9.02
N ALA A 60 3.47 -5.97 7.85
CA ALA A 60 3.43 -6.63 6.55
C ALA A 60 4.84 -6.88 5.94
N ARG A 61 5.91 -6.41 6.58
CA ARG A 61 7.31 -6.74 6.23
C ARG A 61 7.70 -8.12 6.73
#